data_AF-A0A453A3R4-F1
#
_entry.id   AF-A0A453A3R4-F1
#
_cell.length_a   1.000
_cell.length_b   1.000
_cell.length_c   1.000
_cell.angle_alpha   90.00
_cell.angle_beta   90.00
_cell.angle_gamma   90.00
#
_symmetry.space_group_name_H-M   'P 1'
#
loop_
_entity.id
_entity.type
_entity.pdbx_description
1 polymer ?
#
loop_
_entity_poly.entity_id
_entity_poly.type
_entity_poly.pdbx_seq_one_letter_code
_entity_poly.pdbx_strand_id
1 'polypeptide(L)'
;MGYLGFEAGAMPNLQFLTVHFIKEWGGSIPVGMEHLSRLQEILLKEAYSDDAIVSMFRNALSAHRNRPSVEHWSGKREEVVRV
;
A
#
# COMPACT_ATOMS: atom_id res chain seq x y z
N MET A 1 6.86 -13.13 9.49
CA MET A 1 5.68 -12.24 9.47
C MET A 1 6.17 -10.82 9.31
N GLY A 2 5.74 -10.12 8.26
CA GLY A 2 5.97 -8.68 8.12
C GLY A 2 4.94 -7.91 8.95
N TYR A 3 5.30 -6.73 9.44
CA TYR A 3 4.41 -5.80 10.12
C TYR A 3 4.67 -4.41 9.57
N LEU A 4 3.60 -3.69 9.23
CA LEU A 4 3.63 -2.28 8.84
C LEU A 4 2.69 -1.51 9.76
N GLY A 5 3.22 -0.54 10.48
CA GLY A 5 2.48 0.27 11.42
C GLY A 5 2.96 1.71 11.44
N PHE A 6 2.02 2.65 11.56
CA PHE A 6 2.33 4.07 11.71
C PHE A 6 1.76 4.60 13.04
N GLU A 7 2.60 5.21 13.86
CA GLU A 7 2.17 5.81 15.12
C GLU A 7 1.47 7.16 14.89
N ALA A 8 0.72 7.63 15.89
CA ALA A 8 0.07 8.93 15.83
C ALA A 8 1.12 10.06 15.69
N GLY A 9 0.93 10.94 14.72
CA GLY A 9 1.90 12.00 14.41
C GLY A 9 3.07 11.54 13.53
N ALA A 10 3.12 10.27 13.13
CA ALA A 10 4.07 9.82 12.11
C ALA A 10 3.73 10.47 10.76
N MET A 11 4.74 11.07 10.12
CA MET A 11 4.70 11.61 8.76
C MET A 11 3.39 12.37 8.41
N PRO A 12 3.02 13.43 9.15
CA PRO A 12 1.73 14.10 9.02
C PRO A 12 1.49 14.76 7.65
N ASN A 13 2.57 14.94 6.86
CA ASN A 13 2.56 15.51 5.52
C ASN A 13 2.66 14.48 4.39
N LEU A 14 2.68 13.18 4.72
CA LEU A 14 2.75 12.12 3.72
C LEU A 14 1.48 12.10 2.88
N GLN A 15 1.63 12.27 1.56
CA GLN A 15 0.53 12.23 0.60
C GLN A 15 0.57 10.97 -0.26
N PHE A 16 1.78 10.49 -0.56
CA PHE A 16 2.03 9.33 -1.41
C PHE A 16 2.88 8.31 -0.64
N LEU A 17 2.39 7.08 -0.54
CA LEU A 17 3.10 5.97 0.08
C LEU A 17 3.32 4.87 -0.97
N THR A 18 4.58 4.52 -1.24
CA THR A 18 4.90 3.33 -2.04
C THR A 18 5.41 2.22 -1.14
N VAL A 19 4.78 1.05 -1.20
CA VAL A 19 5.20 -0.14 -0.45
C VAL A 19 5.64 -1.21 -1.45
N HIS A 20 6.88 -1.67 -1.33
CA HIS A 20 7.45 -2.67 -2.23
C HIS A 20 7.64 -4.00 -1.50
N PHE A 21 6.92 -5.03 -1.95
CA PHE A 21 6.97 -6.37 -1.41
C PHE A 21 7.93 -7.23 -2.23
N ILE A 22 9.12 -7.47 -1.67
CA ILE A 22 10.17 -8.32 -2.28
C ILE A 22 9.92 -9.81 -1.99
N LYS A 23 9.11 -10.12 -0.97
CA LYS A 23 8.73 -11.48 -0.56
C LYS A 23 7.24 -11.49 -0.22
N GLU A 24 6.67 -12.69 -0.14
CA GLU A 24 5.30 -12.91 0.32
C GLU A 24 5.03 -12.16 1.63
N TRP A 25 3.96 -11.36 1.63
CA TRP A 25 3.51 -10.67 2.81
C TRP A 25 2.80 -11.68 3.72
N GLY A 26 3.24 -11.78 4.97
CA GLY A 26 2.72 -12.78 5.92
C GLY A 26 1.28 -12.54 6.40
N GLY A 27 0.47 -11.78 5.66
CA GLY A 27 -0.96 -11.62 5.91
C GLY A 27 -1.37 -10.70 7.06
N SER A 28 -0.48 -9.84 7.55
CA SER A 28 -0.85 -8.87 8.60
C SER A 28 -1.52 -7.63 8.00
N ILE A 29 -2.59 -7.16 8.64
CA ILE A 29 -3.25 -5.91 8.26
C ILE A 29 -2.34 -4.74 8.68
N PRO A 30 -2.05 -3.76 7.79
CA PRO A 30 -1.30 -2.58 8.18
C PRO A 30 -2.10 -1.74 9.17
N VAL A 31 -1.46 -1.26 10.24
CA VAL A 31 -2.11 -0.54 11.34
C VAL A 31 -1.68 0.92 11.40
N GLY A 32 -2.53 1.79 11.94
CA GLY A 32 -2.19 3.20 12.10
C GLY A 32 -2.20 4.00 10.79
N MET A 33 -2.78 3.44 9.72
CA MET A 33 -2.97 4.14 8.46
C MET A 33 -3.80 5.42 8.65
N GLU A 34 -4.76 5.39 9.58
CA GLU A 34 -5.60 6.51 10.00
C GLU A 34 -4.80 7.73 10.52
N HIS A 35 -3.56 7.54 10.97
CA HIS A 35 -2.71 8.61 11.44
C HIS A 35 -2.11 9.44 10.30
N LEU A 36 -2.05 8.89 9.08
CA LEU A 36 -1.50 9.53 7.90
C LEU A 36 -2.50 10.52 7.30
N SER A 37 -2.76 11.61 8.02
CA SER A 37 -3.88 12.54 7.76
C SER A 37 -3.89 13.20 6.37
N ARG A 38 -2.75 13.25 5.68
CA ARG A 38 -2.61 13.79 4.31
C ARG A 38 -2.49 12.72 3.23
N LEU A 39 -2.56 11.46 3.67
CA LEU A 39 -3.06 10.26 2.99
C LEU A 39 -3.80 10.43 1.66
N GLN A 40 -3.19 10.39 0.47
CA GLN A 40 -3.93 10.47 -0.80
C GLN A 40 -3.85 9.19 -1.62
N GLU A 41 -2.66 8.61 -1.72
CA GLU A 41 -2.43 7.47 -2.61
C GLU A 41 -1.44 6.48 -2.01
N ILE A 42 -1.76 5.20 -2.19
CA ILE A 42 -0.86 4.09 -1.89
C ILE A 42 -0.60 3.29 -3.15
N LEU A 43 0.68 3.15 -3.48
CA LEU A 43 1.14 2.27 -4.55
C LEU A 43 1.76 1.00 -3.95
N LEU A 44 1.10 -0.13 -4.16
CA LEU A 44 1.60 -1.45 -3.81
C LEU A 44 2.36 -2.00 -5.02
N LYS A 45 3.67 -2.21 -4.85
CA LYS A 45 4.51 -2.89 -5.83
C LYS A 45 4.78 -4.28 -5.31
N GLU A 46 4.31 -5.30 -6.01
CA GLU A 46 4.49 -6.69 -5.59
C GLU A 46 5.26 -7.47 -6.65
N ALA A 47 6.22 -8.28 -6.20
CA ALA A 47 6.88 -9.25 -7.07
C ALA A 47 5.98 -10.45 -7.43
N TYR A 48 4.89 -10.64 -6.69
CA TYR A 48 3.90 -11.71 -6.84
C TYR A 48 2.52 -11.10 -6.68
N SER A 49 1.57 -11.34 -7.61
CA SER A 49 0.20 -10.83 -7.43
C SER A 49 -0.46 -11.52 -6.24
N ASP A 50 -0.65 -10.78 -5.15
CA ASP A 50 -1.45 -11.22 -4.03
C ASP A 50 -2.62 -10.25 -3.80
N ASP A 51 -3.78 -10.58 -4.40
CA ASP A 51 -5.03 -9.84 -4.20
C ASP A 51 -5.41 -9.71 -2.71
N ALA A 52 -4.89 -10.58 -1.84
CA ALA A 52 -5.11 -10.48 -0.40
C ALA A 52 -4.41 -9.25 0.18
N ILE A 53 -3.20 -8.88 -0.27
CA ILE A 53 -2.49 -7.68 0.20
C ILE A 53 -3.29 -6.45 -0.17
N VAL A 54 -3.73 -6.34 -1.43
CA VAL A 54 -4.56 -5.23 -1.91
C VAL A 54 -5.84 -5.10 -1.07
N SER A 55 -6.49 -6.23 -0.78
CA SER A 55 -7.71 -6.26 0.03
C SER A 55 -7.46 -5.84 1.48
N MET A 56 -6.34 -6.22 2.09
CA MET A 56 -5.95 -5.80 3.44
C MET A 56 -5.71 -4.30 3.53
N PHE A 57 -4.99 -3.72 2.56
CA PHE A 57 -4.78 -2.28 2.50
C PHE A 57 -6.10 -1.53 2.29
N ARG A 58 -6.97 -2.01 1.40
CA ARG A 58 -8.31 -1.44 1.23
C ARG A 58 -9.13 -1.49 2.52
N ASN A 59 -9.04 -2.58 3.28
CA ASN A 59 -9.71 -2.71 4.57
C ASN A 59 -9.16 -1.73 5.61
N ALA A 60 -7.83 -1.63 5.76
CA ALA A 60 -7.19 -0.69 6.67
C ALA A 60 -7.52 0.77 6.34
N LEU A 61 -7.68 1.09 5.05
CA LEU A 61 -8.02 2.43 4.59
C LEU A 61 -9.52 2.73 4.56
N SER A 62 -10.38 1.74 4.79
CA SER A 62 -11.83 1.93 4.76
C SER A 62 -12.32 2.95 5.80
N ALA A 63 -11.63 3.03 6.94
CA ALA A 63 -11.86 3.98 8.02
C ALA A 63 -11.07 5.29 7.88
N HIS A 64 -10.21 5.42 6.86
CA HIS A 64 -9.37 6.59 6.67
C HIS A 64 -10.19 7.79 6.20
N ARG A 65 -10.05 8.94 6.87
CA ARG A 65 -10.83 10.15 6.61
C ARG A 65 -10.80 10.60 5.14
N ASN A 66 -9.61 10.60 4.53
CA ASN A 66 -9.43 11.02 3.13
C ASN A 66 -9.68 9.92 2.10
N ARG A 67 -9.97 8.68 2.52
CA ARG A 67 -10.17 7.52 1.63
C ARG A 67 -9.12 7.43 0.50
N PRO A 68 -7.83 7.28 0.83
CA PRO A 68 -6.77 7.24 -0.16
C PRO A 68 -6.99 6.09 -1.15
N SER A 69 -6.60 6.33 -2.41
CA SER A 69 -6.63 5.30 -3.44
C SER A 69 -5.55 4.24 -3.18
N VAL A 70 -5.85 3.00 -3.56
CA VAL A 70 -4.89 1.89 -3.54
C VAL A 70 -4.69 1.44 -4.97
N GLU A 71 -3.51 1.71 -5.50
CA GLU A 71 -3.04 1.20 -6.77
C GLU A 71 -2.13 0.00 -6.53
N HIS A 72 -2.30 -1.03 -7.35
CA HIS A 72 -1.45 -2.22 -7.34
C HIS A 72 -0.77 -2.32 -8.69
N TRP A 73 0.57 -2.31 -8.67
CA TRP A 73 1.39 -2.55 -9.84
C TRP A 73 1.98 -3.96 -9.75
N SER A 74 1.33 -4.90 -10.42
CA SER A 74 1.94 -6.19 -10.75
C SER A 74 2.91 -5.95 -11.89
N GLY A 75 4.20 -6.20 -11.66
CA GLY A 75 5.24 -6.11 -12.67
C GLY A 75 5.12 -7.17 -13.78
N LYS A 76 3.97 -7.24 -14.48
CA LYS A 76 3.96 -7.82 -15.83
C LYS A 76 4.93 -6.95 -16.62
N ARG A 77 6.04 -7.52 -17.06
CA ARG A 77 6.93 -6.92 -18.03
C ARG A 77 6.08 -6.54 -19.24
N GLU A 78 5.68 -5.29 -19.34
CA GLU A 78 5.40 -4.70 -20.63
C GLU A 78 6.76 -4.64 -21.33
N GLU A 79 7.02 -5.65 -22.16
CA GLU A 79 8.02 -5.55 -23.20
C GLU A 79 7.53 -4.46 -24.15
N VAL A 80 7.87 -3.21 -23.84
CA VAL A 80 7.69 -2.09 -24.75
C VAL A 80 8.69 -2.30 -25.89
N VAL A 81 8.29 -3.10 -26.88
CA VAL A 81 8.94 -3.12 -28.19
C VAL A 81 8.73 -1.74 -28.78
N ARG A 82 9.74 -0.88 -28.64
CA ARG A 82 9.84 0.34 -29.45
C ARG A 82 10.30 -0.09 -30.83
N VAL A 83 9.38 -0.03 -31.80
CA VAL A 83 9.69 -0.03 -33.24
C VAL A 83 10.06 1.39 -33.65
#